data_AF-A0A935A8M0-F1
#
_entry.id   AF-A0A935A8M0-F1
#
_cell.length_a   1.000
_cell.length_b   1.000
_cell.length_c   1.000
_cell.angle_alpha   90.00
_cell.angle_beta   90.00
_cell.angle_gamma   90.00
#
_symmetry.space_group_name_H-M   'P 1'
#
loop_
_entity.id
_entity.type
_entity.pdbx_description
1 polymer ?
#
loop_
_entity_poly.entity_id
_entity_poly.type
_entity_poly.pdbx_seq_one_letter_code
_entity_poly.pdbx_strand_id
1 'polypeptide(L)'
;MSLITTSNLTKSYGATDIFSGLTLSIEKGSRLGIVGPNGVGKTTLLRILAGEDESSSGSVVRSRGVRSGYLSQEADFQMQGTLWEACHSVFENLIKGQKELHRLEELMATNSDVIEQYGKLQEDFERRGGYTYETRIKQVLTGLGFDASDYAMSLDHLSGGQRTRAFLARLLLSDPDVLLLDEPTNHLDIRAVEWLEGYLNQWAGAAVIVSHDRYFLDKVSTVIVEMLPGAYETYTGNYTAYLKQREERITRRQEVFESEKEKLLKEVEYIKKNISGQNTLQAKGKLKTTLARRAGGGADRL
;
A
#
# COMPACT_ATOMS: atom_id res chain seq x y z
N MET A 1 -15.47 -2.74 5.40
CA MET A 1 -14.87 -3.69 6.36
C MET A 1 -13.37 -3.52 6.29
N SER A 2 -12.71 -3.32 7.44
CA SER A 2 -11.25 -3.17 7.49
C SER A 2 -10.56 -4.52 7.32
N LEU A 3 -9.57 -4.59 6.44
CA LEU A 3 -8.77 -5.78 6.18
C LEU A 3 -7.51 -5.76 7.05
N ILE A 4 -6.87 -4.59 7.14
CA ILE A 4 -5.67 -4.37 7.96
C ILE A 4 -5.82 -3.02 8.66
N THR A 5 -5.56 -2.97 9.97
CA THR A 5 -5.53 -1.74 10.75
C THR A 5 -4.19 -1.62 11.46
N THR A 6 -3.58 -0.45 11.39
CA THR A 6 -2.39 -0.09 12.17
C THR A 6 -2.78 0.87 13.30
N SER A 7 -2.13 0.76 14.45
CA SER A 7 -2.38 1.65 15.59
C SER A 7 -1.06 2.09 16.21
N ASN A 8 -0.81 3.41 16.20
CA ASN A 8 0.41 4.06 16.67
C ASN A 8 1.69 3.34 16.19
N LEU A 9 1.71 2.96 14.91
CA LEU A 9 2.80 2.19 14.33
C LEU A 9 4.07 3.05 14.23
N THR A 10 5.15 2.57 14.82
CA THR A 10 6.46 3.23 14.78
C THR A 10 7.50 2.22 14.35
N LYS A 11 8.45 2.66 13.53
CA LYS A 11 9.63 1.89 13.16
C LYS A 11 10.89 2.73 13.33
N SER A 12 11.85 2.15 14.02
CA SER A 12 13.14 2.76 14.32
C SER A 12 14.26 1.76 14.05
N TYR A 13 15.39 2.25 13.54
CA TYR A 13 16.62 1.46 13.45
C TYR A 13 17.68 2.10 14.34
N GLY A 14 18.03 1.41 15.43
CA GLY A 14 18.90 1.96 16.46
C GLY A 14 18.26 3.17 17.14
N ALA A 15 18.92 4.32 17.07
CA ALA A 15 18.44 5.58 17.68
C ALA A 15 17.64 6.46 16.70
N THR A 16 17.46 6.03 15.45
CA THR A 16 16.81 6.83 14.41
C THR A 16 15.41 6.29 14.13
N ASP A 17 14.40 7.11 14.39
CA ASP A 17 13.02 6.84 13.98
C ASP A 17 12.88 7.07 12.48
N ILE A 18 12.33 6.09 11.78
CA ILE A 18 12.02 6.17 10.35
C ILE A 18 10.65 6.83 10.16
N PHE A 19 9.64 6.36 10.91
CA PHE A 19 8.33 6.97 11.03
C PHE A 19 7.71 6.60 12.39
N SER A 20 6.80 7.45 12.89
CA SER A 20 6.18 7.28 14.21
C SER A 20 4.68 7.58 14.20
N GLY A 21 3.95 6.89 15.08
CA GLY A 21 2.54 7.19 15.36
C GLY A 21 1.55 6.86 14.24
N LEU A 22 1.93 6.06 13.24
CA LEU A 22 1.10 5.81 12.07
C LEU A 22 -0.11 4.93 12.39
N THR A 23 -1.30 5.52 12.30
CA THR A 23 -2.60 4.87 12.50
C THR A 23 -3.41 4.96 11.21
N LEU A 24 -3.70 3.81 10.62
CA LEU A 24 -4.30 3.69 9.29
C LEU A 24 -5.24 2.48 9.23
N SER A 25 -6.31 2.57 8.45
CA SER A 25 -7.23 1.47 8.17
C SER A 25 -7.27 1.23 6.66
N ILE A 26 -6.91 0.01 6.26
CA ILE A 26 -6.98 -0.47 4.87
C ILE A 26 -8.31 -1.20 4.73
N GLU A 27 -9.26 -0.54 4.07
CA GLU A 27 -10.60 -1.08 3.87
C GLU A 27 -10.72 -1.85 2.55
N LYS A 28 -11.61 -2.84 2.50
CA LYS A 28 -11.94 -3.52 1.25
C LYS A 28 -12.36 -2.50 0.17
N GLY A 29 -11.80 -2.62 -1.03
CA GLY A 29 -12.05 -1.70 -2.14
C GLY A 29 -11.25 -0.41 -2.10
N SER A 30 -10.53 -0.11 -1.01
CA SER A 30 -9.72 1.11 -0.93
C SER A 30 -8.45 1.02 -1.79
N ARG A 31 -7.99 2.17 -2.28
CA ARG A 31 -6.74 2.33 -3.03
C ARG A 31 -5.91 3.42 -2.37
N LEU A 32 -4.96 3.01 -1.54
CA LEU A 32 -4.11 3.92 -0.78
C LEU A 32 -2.83 4.19 -1.57
N GLY A 33 -2.64 5.41 -2.04
CA GLY A 33 -1.37 5.87 -2.57
C GLY A 33 -0.48 6.42 -1.45
N ILE A 34 0.71 5.86 -1.25
CA ILE A 34 1.69 6.36 -0.30
C ILE A 34 2.69 7.23 -1.05
N VAL A 35 2.80 8.49 -0.63
CA VAL A 35 3.73 9.48 -1.19
C VAL A 35 4.59 10.06 -0.09
N GLY A 36 5.80 10.53 -0.44
CA GLY A 36 6.72 11.10 0.53
C GLY A 36 8.16 11.09 0.03
N PRO A 37 9.07 11.80 0.70
CA PRO A 37 10.48 11.85 0.31
C PRO A 37 11.14 10.47 0.40
N ASN A 38 12.28 10.32 -0.27
CA ASN A 38 13.07 9.10 -0.18
C ASN A 38 13.65 8.95 1.23
N GLY A 39 13.67 7.72 1.75
CA GLY A 39 14.16 7.44 3.10
C GLY A 39 13.14 7.64 4.23
N VAL A 40 11.92 8.12 3.96
CA VAL A 40 10.86 8.29 4.99
C VAL A 40 10.22 6.97 5.47
N GLY A 41 10.59 5.84 4.86
CA GLY A 41 10.11 4.51 5.26
C GLY A 41 8.89 3.98 4.51
N LYS A 42 8.61 4.44 3.28
CA LYS A 42 7.51 3.92 2.44
C LYS A 42 7.60 2.39 2.23
N THR A 43 8.75 1.92 1.73
CA THR A 43 9.05 0.49 1.57
C THR A 43 9.02 -0.26 2.90
N THR A 44 9.55 0.36 3.96
CA THR A 44 9.53 -0.24 5.31
C THR A 44 8.10 -0.43 5.82
N LEU A 45 7.21 0.53 5.58
CA LEU A 45 5.79 0.40 5.91
C LEU A 45 5.15 -0.75 5.13
N LEU A 46 5.41 -0.88 3.82
CA LEU A 46 4.90 -2.02 3.04
C LEU A 46 5.40 -3.36 3.57
N ARG A 47 6.70 -3.48 3.92
CA ARG A 47 7.27 -4.70 4.51
C ARG A 47 6.59 -5.07 5.84
N ILE A 48 6.31 -4.08 6.70
CA ILE A 48 5.59 -4.30 7.96
C ILE A 48 4.14 -4.75 7.71
N LEU A 49 3.46 -4.14 6.72
CA LEU A 49 2.12 -4.55 6.31
C LEU A 49 2.09 -5.94 5.67
N ALA A 50 3.15 -6.32 4.94
CA ALA A 50 3.34 -7.66 4.38
C ALA A 50 3.66 -8.72 5.46
N GLY A 51 4.16 -8.29 6.62
CA GLY A 51 4.63 -9.18 7.68
C GLY A 51 6.08 -9.65 7.48
N GLU A 52 6.84 -9.00 6.60
CA GLU A 52 8.25 -9.28 6.35
C GLU A 52 9.19 -8.51 7.31
N ASP A 53 8.67 -7.50 8.00
CA ASP A 53 9.41 -6.74 9.01
C ASP A 53 8.50 -6.44 10.22
N GLU A 54 9.10 -6.28 11.40
CA GLU A 54 8.39 -6.01 12.64
C GLU A 54 8.38 -4.51 12.95
N SER A 55 7.31 -4.02 13.58
CA SER A 55 7.28 -2.65 14.11
C SER A 55 8.07 -2.54 15.41
N SER A 56 8.71 -1.40 15.66
CA SER A 56 9.37 -1.11 16.94
C SER A 56 8.37 -0.82 18.06
N SER A 57 7.24 -0.18 17.73
CA SER A 57 6.10 -0.03 18.64
C SER A 57 4.79 0.07 17.86
N GLY A 58 3.66 0.00 18.58
CA GLY A 58 2.34 -0.04 17.99
C GLY A 58 1.92 -1.45 17.61
N SER A 59 0.88 -1.58 16.78
CA SER A 59 0.39 -2.88 16.33
C SER A 59 -0.18 -2.85 14.91
N VAL A 60 -0.14 -4.01 14.25
CA VAL A 60 -0.81 -4.28 12.97
C VAL A 60 -1.80 -5.43 13.17
N VAL A 61 -3.08 -5.12 13.08
CA VAL A 61 -4.17 -6.10 13.21
C VAL A 61 -4.67 -6.44 11.81
N ARG A 62 -4.74 -7.74 11.50
CA ARG A 62 -5.26 -8.26 10.23
C ARG A 62 -6.54 -9.03 10.48
N SER A 63 -7.55 -8.82 9.64
CA SER A 63 -8.79 -9.59 9.70
C SER A 63 -8.52 -11.07 9.43
N ARG A 64 -9.27 -11.95 10.11
CA ARG A 64 -9.04 -13.41 10.03
C ARG A 64 -9.20 -13.90 8.59
N GLY A 65 -8.17 -14.59 8.09
CA GLY A 65 -8.18 -15.18 6.74
C GLY A 65 -7.83 -14.22 5.61
N VAL A 66 -7.48 -12.96 5.90
CA VAL A 66 -7.00 -12.00 4.89
C VAL A 66 -5.70 -12.50 4.27
N ARG A 67 -5.67 -12.59 2.95
CA ARG A 67 -4.47 -12.90 2.15
C ARG A 67 -3.89 -11.60 1.60
N SER A 68 -2.62 -11.34 1.88
CA SER A 68 -1.88 -10.21 1.30
C SER A 68 -0.89 -10.70 0.26
N GLY A 69 -0.81 -9.99 -0.87
CA GLY A 69 0.25 -10.14 -1.86
C GLY A 69 1.16 -8.91 -1.84
N TYR A 70 2.48 -9.11 -1.83
CA TYR A 70 3.46 -8.03 -1.80
C TYR A 70 4.40 -8.10 -3.01
N LEU A 71 4.51 -6.99 -3.73
CA LEU A 71 5.52 -6.75 -4.76
C LEU A 71 6.59 -5.82 -4.18
N SER A 72 7.77 -6.38 -3.90
CA SER A 72 8.95 -5.63 -3.47
C SER A 72 9.66 -4.94 -4.64
N GLN A 73 10.31 -3.81 -4.35
CA GLN A 73 11.16 -3.10 -5.32
C GLN A 73 12.40 -3.92 -5.72
N GLU A 74 13.00 -4.64 -4.76
CA GLU A 74 14.13 -5.54 -5.00
C GLU A 74 13.60 -6.95 -5.27
N ALA A 75 13.82 -7.41 -6.50
CA ALA A 75 13.26 -8.64 -7.05
C ALA A 75 14.13 -9.87 -6.73
N ASP A 76 14.25 -10.27 -5.46
CA ASP A 76 14.76 -11.61 -5.13
C ASP A 76 13.62 -12.63 -5.13
N PHE A 77 13.01 -12.78 -6.30
CA PHE A 77 11.93 -13.73 -6.49
C PHE A 77 12.52 -15.07 -6.88
N GLN A 78 12.51 -16.03 -5.95
CA GLN A 78 12.82 -17.43 -6.24
C GLN A 78 11.65 -18.06 -7.00
N MET A 79 11.52 -17.73 -8.28
CA MET A 79 10.68 -18.47 -9.20
C MET A 79 11.52 -19.40 -10.06
N GLN A 80 11.03 -20.62 -10.26
CA GLN A 80 11.68 -21.63 -11.09
C GLN A 80 10.71 -22.06 -12.20
N GLY A 81 11.28 -22.67 -13.24
CA GLY A 81 10.53 -23.12 -14.41
C GLY A 81 10.29 -22.00 -15.42
N THR A 82 9.27 -22.19 -16.23
CA THR A 82 8.87 -21.24 -17.28
C THR A 82 7.91 -20.17 -16.77
N LEU A 83 7.77 -19.08 -17.52
CA LEU A 83 6.78 -18.04 -17.25
C LEU A 83 5.36 -18.61 -17.11
N TRP A 84 4.99 -19.52 -18.01
CA TRP A 84 3.70 -20.21 -17.96
C TRP A 84 3.54 -21.03 -16.70
N GLU A 85 4.52 -21.87 -16.36
CA GLU A 85 4.47 -22.73 -15.17
C GLU A 85 4.34 -21.92 -13.88
N ALA A 86 5.06 -20.81 -13.75
CA ALA A 86 4.95 -19.93 -12.59
C ALA A 86 3.54 -19.37 -12.42
N CYS A 87 2.90 -18.92 -13.50
CA CYS A 87 1.52 -18.42 -13.46
C CYS A 87 0.50 -19.54 -13.26
N HIS A 88 0.72 -20.68 -13.91
CA HIS A 88 -0.14 -21.85 -13.86
C HIS A 88 -0.16 -22.50 -12.46
N SER A 89 0.97 -22.47 -11.74
CA SER A 89 1.11 -22.99 -10.38
C SER A 89 0.14 -22.36 -9.37
N VAL A 90 -0.28 -21.11 -9.61
CA VAL A 90 -1.28 -20.41 -8.77
C VAL A 90 -2.61 -21.17 -8.73
N PHE A 91 -2.93 -21.88 -9.81
CA PHE A 91 -4.18 -22.61 -9.98
C PHE A 91 -4.05 -24.10 -9.68
N GLU A 92 -2.98 -24.55 -9.01
CA GLU A 92 -2.73 -25.97 -8.72
C GLU A 92 -3.94 -26.67 -8.06
N ASN A 93 -4.61 -25.98 -7.14
CA ASN A 93 -5.81 -26.50 -6.48
C ASN A 93 -7.00 -26.66 -7.45
N LEU A 94 -7.14 -25.79 -8.45
CA LEU A 94 -8.16 -25.95 -9.49
C LEU A 94 -7.79 -27.08 -10.44
N ILE A 95 -6.52 -27.17 -10.84
CA ILE A 95 -6.03 -28.23 -11.73
C ILE A 95 -6.22 -29.61 -11.08
N LYS A 96 -5.94 -29.73 -9.77
CA LYS A 96 -6.24 -30.95 -9.00
C LYS A 96 -7.75 -31.24 -8.98
N GLY A 97 -8.58 -30.22 -8.76
CA GLY A 97 -10.04 -30.34 -8.83
C GLY A 97 -10.53 -30.82 -10.20
N GLN A 98 -9.97 -30.31 -11.29
CA GLN A 98 -10.30 -30.73 -12.65
C GLN A 98 -9.96 -32.21 -12.90
N LYS A 99 -8.79 -32.67 -12.44
CA LYS A 99 -8.41 -34.08 -12.54
C LYS A 99 -9.35 -34.99 -11.74
N GLU A 100 -9.77 -34.54 -10.56
CA GLU A 100 -10.72 -35.29 -9.75
C GLU A 100 -12.12 -35.30 -10.39
N LEU A 101 -12.57 -34.20 -11.00
CA LEU A 101 -13.82 -34.18 -11.78
C LEU A 101 -13.79 -35.24 -12.89
N HIS A 102 -12.70 -35.32 -13.65
CA HIS A 102 -12.56 -36.31 -14.71
C HIS A 102 -12.57 -37.75 -14.16
N ARG A 103 -11.91 -37.99 -13.01
CA ARG A 103 -11.94 -39.29 -12.34
C ARG A 103 -13.36 -39.66 -11.88
N LEU A 104 -14.11 -38.71 -11.33
CA LEU A 104 -15.49 -38.93 -10.91
C LEU A 104 -16.41 -39.19 -12.11
N GLU A 105 -16.19 -38.52 -13.25
CA GLU A 105 -16.91 -38.79 -14.52
C GLU A 105 -16.76 -40.24 -14.97
N GLU A 106 -15.54 -40.78 -14.94
CA GLU A 106 -15.29 -42.19 -15.26
C GLU A 106 -15.99 -43.14 -14.28
N LEU A 107 -16.00 -42.80 -12.98
CA LEU A 107 -16.64 -43.62 -11.95
C LEU A 107 -18.17 -43.57 -12.00
N MET A 108 -18.77 -42.46 -12.44
CA MET A 108 -20.23 -42.33 -12.58
C MET A 108 -20.83 -43.37 -13.52
N ALA A 109 -20.05 -43.89 -14.47
CA ALA A 109 -20.49 -44.98 -15.36
C ALA A 109 -20.75 -46.31 -14.61
N THR A 110 -20.18 -46.48 -13.42
CA THR A 110 -20.23 -47.73 -12.64
C THR A 110 -20.76 -47.58 -11.22
N ASN A 111 -20.79 -46.35 -10.67
CA ASN A 111 -21.23 -46.08 -9.31
C ASN A 111 -22.05 -44.78 -9.26
N SER A 112 -23.35 -44.90 -8.93
CA SER A 112 -24.26 -43.75 -8.79
C SER A 112 -24.02 -42.91 -7.54
N ASP A 113 -23.30 -43.42 -6.53
CA ASP A 113 -23.09 -42.73 -5.26
C ASP A 113 -22.11 -41.55 -5.40
N VAL A 114 -21.35 -41.49 -6.50
CA VAL A 114 -20.40 -40.41 -6.77
C VAL A 114 -21.02 -39.16 -7.40
N ILE A 115 -22.31 -39.21 -7.78
CA ILE A 115 -23.03 -38.10 -8.45
C ILE A 115 -23.10 -36.87 -7.54
N GLU A 116 -23.40 -37.04 -6.25
CA GLU A 116 -23.48 -35.92 -5.32
C GLU A 116 -22.11 -35.25 -5.10
N GLN A 117 -21.05 -36.06 -5.03
CA GLN A 117 -19.68 -35.56 -4.90
C GLN A 117 -19.24 -34.81 -6.16
N TYR A 118 -19.54 -35.34 -7.35
CA TYR A 118 -19.27 -34.70 -8.62
C TYR A 118 -19.97 -33.33 -8.72
N GLY A 119 -21.27 -33.28 -8.42
CA GLY A 119 -22.04 -32.02 -8.46
C GLY A 119 -21.45 -30.93 -7.57
N LYS A 120 -21.10 -31.26 -6.31
CA LYS A 120 -20.48 -30.31 -5.38
C LYS A 120 -19.11 -29.82 -5.87
N LEU A 121 -18.29 -30.72 -6.41
CA LEU A 121 -16.97 -30.37 -6.91
C LEU A 121 -17.07 -29.53 -8.19
N GLN A 122 -18.02 -29.83 -9.07
CA GLN A 122 -18.24 -29.11 -10.32
C GLN A 122 -18.68 -27.68 -10.04
N GLU A 123 -19.62 -27.49 -9.10
CA GLU A 123 -20.07 -26.17 -8.66
C GLU A 123 -18.92 -25.34 -8.08
N ASP A 124 -18.08 -25.92 -7.21
CA ASP A 124 -16.90 -25.21 -6.67
C ASP A 124 -15.87 -24.88 -7.76
N PHE A 125 -15.62 -25.81 -8.68
CA PHE A 125 -14.69 -25.62 -9.80
C PHE A 125 -15.15 -24.48 -10.72
N GLU A 126 -16.43 -24.44 -11.09
CA GLU A 126 -17.01 -23.37 -11.91
C GLU A 126 -16.95 -22.02 -11.18
N ARG A 127 -17.40 -21.98 -9.91
CA ARG A 127 -17.41 -20.76 -9.09
C ARG A 127 -16.01 -20.12 -8.96
N ARG A 128 -14.96 -20.94 -8.93
CA ARG A 128 -13.57 -20.49 -8.82
C ARG A 128 -12.91 -20.18 -10.16
N GLY A 129 -13.65 -20.23 -11.27
CA GLY A 129 -13.14 -19.92 -12.61
C GLY A 129 -12.34 -21.06 -13.24
N GLY A 130 -12.64 -22.31 -12.90
CA GLY A 130 -11.94 -23.49 -13.40
C GLY A 130 -11.93 -23.64 -14.93
N TYR A 131 -12.90 -23.08 -15.65
CA TYR A 131 -12.92 -23.11 -17.12
C TYR A 131 -12.22 -21.91 -17.78
N THR A 132 -11.84 -20.89 -17.01
CA THR A 132 -11.33 -19.63 -17.54
C THR A 132 -9.92 -19.28 -17.06
N TYR A 133 -9.33 -20.06 -16.15
CA TYR A 133 -8.02 -19.74 -15.56
C TYR A 133 -6.91 -19.61 -16.61
N GLU A 134 -6.87 -20.46 -17.64
CA GLU A 134 -5.87 -20.34 -18.72
C GLU A 134 -6.02 -19.05 -19.52
N THR A 135 -7.26 -18.68 -19.83
CA THR A 135 -7.58 -17.42 -20.51
C THR A 135 -7.19 -16.23 -19.64
N ARG A 136 -7.45 -16.30 -18.33
CA ARG A 136 -7.05 -15.28 -17.35
C ARG A 136 -5.53 -15.13 -17.28
N ILE A 137 -4.77 -16.24 -17.30
CA ILE A 137 -3.30 -16.19 -17.35
C ILE A 137 -2.84 -15.43 -18.59
N LYS A 138 -3.36 -15.80 -19.78
CA LYS A 138 -3.01 -15.15 -21.05
C LYS A 138 -3.33 -13.66 -21.03
N GLN A 139 -4.52 -13.28 -20.54
CA GLN A 139 -4.95 -11.88 -20.43
C GLN A 139 -4.02 -11.05 -19.52
N VAL A 140 -3.64 -11.60 -18.37
CA VAL A 140 -2.73 -10.91 -17.43
C VAL A 140 -1.32 -10.78 -18.01
N LEU A 141 -0.79 -11.85 -18.62
CA LEU A 141 0.53 -11.82 -19.24
C LEU A 141 0.60 -10.84 -20.41
N THR A 142 -0.38 -10.88 -21.31
CA THR A 142 -0.47 -9.93 -22.44
C THR A 142 -0.67 -8.50 -21.96
N GLY A 143 -1.50 -8.29 -20.94
CA GLY A 143 -1.71 -6.97 -20.33
C GLY A 143 -0.42 -6.36 -19.73
N LEU A 144 0.47 -7.21 -19.21
CA LEU A 144 1.78 -6.82 -18.70
C LEU A 144 2.87 -6.79 -19.79
N GLY A 145 2.51 -6.99 -21.06
CA GLY A 145 3.42 -6.88 -22.20
C GLY A 145 4.31 -8.11 -22.43
N PHE A 146 3.78 -9.31 -22.18
CA PHE A 146 4.35 -10.57 -22.64
C PHE A 146 3.58 -11.13 -23.84
N ASP A 147 4.33 -11.71 -24.78
CA ASP A 147 3.77 -12.39 -25.94
C ASP A 147 3.67 -13.91 -25.72
N ALA A 148 2.92 -14.60 -26.57
CA ALA A 148 2.77 -16.05 -26.49
C ALA A 148 4.10 -16.81 -26.67
N SER A 149 5.07 -16.21 -27.36
CA SER A 149 6.44 -16.75 -27.48
C SER A 149 7.19 -16.76 -26.15
N ASP A 150 6.83 -15.86 -25.22
CA ASP A 150 7.55 -15.71 -23.95
C ASP A 150 7.13 -16.76 -22.92
N TYR A 151 6.00 -17.44 -23.14
CA TYR A 151 5.40 -18.37 -22.17
C TYR A 151 6.32 -19.54 -21.84
N ALA A 152 7.09 -20.01 -22.82
CA ALA A 152 8.05 -21.10 -22.67
C ALA A 152 9.43 -20.64 -22.19
N MET A 153 9.66 -19.34 -22.02
CA MET A 153 10.95 -18.84 -21.56
C MET A 153 11.17 -19.22 -20.10
N SER A 154 12.38 -19.68 -19.81
CA SER A 154 12.84 -19.88 -18.43
C SER A 154 12.92 -18.53 -17.71
N LEU A 155 12.45 -18.51 -16.46
CA LEU A 155 12.52 -17.33 -15.59
C LEU A 155 13.97 -16.89 -15.30
N ASP A 156 14.95 -17.79 -15.47
CA ASP A 156 16.38 -17.51 -15.36
C ASP A 156 16.94 -16.69 -16.53
N HIS A 157 16.26 -16.71 -17.69
CA HIS A 157 16.66 -15.95 -18.87
C HIS A 157 15.96 -14.59 -18.97
N LEU A 158 15.02 -14.30 -18.07
CA LEU A 158 14.33 -13.01 -18.05
C LEU A 158 15.24 -11.91 -17.49
N SER A 159 15.18 -10.73 -18.12
CA SER A 159 15.74 -9.52 -17.52
C SER A 159 15.09 -9.20 -16.16
N GLY A 160 15.76 -8.43 -15.31
CA GLY A 160 15.21 -8.05 -13.99
C GLY A 160 13.80 -7.43 -14.09
N GLY A 161 13.58 -6.54 -15.06
CA GLY A 161 12.26 -5.95 -15.29
C GLY A 161 11.21 -6.96 -15.77
N GLN A 162 11.56 -7.89 -16.67
CA GLN A 162 10.67 -8.99 -17.04
C GLN A 162 10.36 -9.91 -15.86
N ARG A 163 11.33 -10.20 -15.00
CA ARG A 163 11.11 -11.01 -13.80
C ARG A 163 10.15 -10.32 -12.82
N THR A 164 10.29 -9.01 -12.62
CA THR A 164 9.33 -8.23 -11.83
C THR A 164 7.93 -8.26 -12.44
N ARG A 165 7.80 -8.11 -13.76
CA ARG A 165 6.51 -8.24 -14.46
C ARG A 165 5.90 -9.64 -14.32
N ALA A 166 6.69 -10.70 -14.43
CA ALA A 166 6.25 -12.07 -14.22
C ALA A 166 5.77 -12.30 -12.78
N PHE A 167 6.47 -11.72 -11.80
CA PHE A 167 6.05 -11.77 -10.41
C PHE A 167 4.74 -11.01 -10.17
N LEU A 168 4.61 -9.81 -10.72
CA LEU A 168 3.36 -9.06 -10.69
C LEU A 168 2.22 -9.88 -11.31
N ALA A 169 2.42 -10.51 -12.47
CA ALA A 169 1.43 -11.37 -13.11
C ALA A 169 0.93 -12.48 -12.17
N ARG A 170 1.86 -13.23 -11.58
CA ARG A 170 1.56 -14.29 -10.61
C ARG A 170 0.80 -13.75 -9.39
N LEU A 171 1.19 -12.58 -8.89
CA LEU A 171 0.55 -11.92 -7.75
C LEU A 171 -0.91 -11.55 -8.05
N LEU A 172 -1.17 -10.94 -9.20
CA LEU A 172 -2.53 -10.59 -9.64
C LEU A 172 -3.40 -11.84 -9.89
N LEU A 173 -2.80 -12.92 -10.38
CA LEU A 173 -3.50 -14.20 -10.58
C LEU A 173 -3.87 -14.87 -9.26
N SER A 174 -3.08 -14.68 -8.20
CA SER A 174 -3.34 -15.24 -6.86
C SER A 174 -4.56 -14.64 -6.16
N ASP A 175 -5.07 -13.53 -6.70
CA ASP A 175 -6.26 -12.80 -6.26
C ASP A 175 -6.29 -12.62 -4.73
N PRO A 176 -5.30 -11.92 -4.14
CA PRO A 176 -5.26 -11.70 -2.70
C PRO A 176 -6.40 -10.76 -2.27
N ASP A 177 -6.60 -10.58 -0.96
CA ASP A 177 -7.54 -9.58 -0.44
C ASP A 177 -6.91 -8.19 -0.38
N VAL A 178 -5.58 -8.13 -0.19
CA VAL A 178 -4.78 -6.90 -0.14
C VAL A 178 -3.56 -7.02 -1.05
N LEU A 179 -3.34 -6.04 -1.93
CA LEU A 179 -2.11 -5.89 -2.72
C LEU A 179 -1.26 -4.78 -2.11
N LEU A 180 0.00 -5.08 -1.87
CA LEU A 180 1.02 -4.16 -1.41
C LEU A 180 2.02 -4.01 -2.56
N LEU A 181 2.10 -2.84 -3.18
CA LEU A 181 2.85 -2.63 -4.40
C LEU A 181 3.90 -1.55 -4.19
N ASP A 182 5.18 -1.91 -4.25
CA ASP A 182 6.30 -0.97 -4.17
C ASP A 182 6.84 -0.64 -5.57
N GLU A 183 6.59 0.58 -6.03
CA GLU A 183 6.94 1.10 -7.35
C GLU A 183 6.55 0.17 -8.52
N PRO A 184 5.26 -0.23 -8.64
CA PRO A 184 4.83 -1.23 -9.63
C PRO A 184 5.00 -0.79 -11.08
N THR A 185 5.14 0.52 -11.35
CA THR A 185 5.22 1.08 -12.70
C THR A 185 6.64 1.16 -13.28
N ASN A 186 7.69 1.02 -12.46
CA ASN A 186 9.09 1.25 -12.88
C ASN A 186 9.59 0.39 -14.04
N HIS A 187 8.97 -0.78 -14.26
CA HIS A 187 9.35 -1.73 -15.31
C HIS A 187 8.24 -1.99 -16.32
N LEU A 188 7.21 -1.14 -16.33
CA LEU A 188 6.07 -1.24 -17.23
C LEU A 188 6.21 -0.18 -18.34
N ASP A 189 5.83 -0.57 -19.56
CA ASP A 189 5.59 0.42 -20.61
C ASP A 189 4.23 1.09 -20.39
N ILE A 190 3.95 2.14 -21.18
CA ILE A 190 2.73 2.93 -21.03
C ILE A 190 1.46 2.06 -21.16
N ARG A 191 1.47 1.07 -22.07
CA ARG A 191 0.31 0.19 -22.28
C ARG A 191 0.08 -0.73 -21.08
N ALA A 192 1.14 -1.27 -20.50
CA ALA A 192 1.06 -2.11 -19.32
C ALA A 192 0.66 -1.32 -18.07
N VAL A 193 1.09 -0.05 -17.94
CA VAL A 193 0.61 0.85 -16.88
C VAL A 193 -0.90 1.09 -17.03
N GLU A 194 -1.38 1.49 -18.20
CA GLU A 194 -2.81 1.70 -18.47
C GLU A 194 -3.65 0.44 -18.21
N TRP A 195 -3.13 -0.74 -18.58
CA TRP A 195 -3.77 -2.01 -18.28
C TRP A 195 -3.83 -2.27 -16.77
N LEU A 196 -2.74 -2.03 -16.03
CA LEU A 196 -2.70 -2.19 -14.58
C LEU A 196 -3.65 -1.23 -13.88
N GLU A 197 -3.77 0.01 -14.34
CA GLU A 197 -4.77 0.97 -13.85
C GLU A 197 -6.18 0.42 -14.01
N GLY A 198 -6.52 -0.07 -15.21
CA GLY A 198 -7.81 -0.68 -15.49
C GLY A 198 -8.10 -1.90 -14.61
N TYR A 199 -7.10 -2.78 -14.44
CA TYR A 199 -7.19 -3.95 -13.57
C TYR A 199 -7.46 -3.55 -12.12
N LEU A 200 -6.65 -2.64 -11.57
CA LEU A 200 -6.77 -2.20 -10.18
C LEU A 200 -8.07 -1.45 -9.93
N ASN A 201 -8.64 -0.76 -10.91
CA ASN A 201 -9.93 -0.08 -10.75
C ASN A 201 -11.13 -1.02 -10.73
N GLN A 202 -11.05 -2.18 -11.39
CA GLN A 202 -12.13 -3.18 -11.43
C GLN A 202 -12.03 -4.21 -10.29
N TRP A 203 -10.85 -4.36 -9.71
CA TRP A 203 -10.59 -5.37 -8.68
C TRP A 203 -11.30 -5.04 -7.35
N ALA A 204 -11.84 -6.05 -6.67
CA ALA A 204 -12.64 -5.84 -5.44
C ALA A 204 -11.82 -5.79 -4.13
N GLY A 205 -10.54 -6.18 -4.19
CA GLY A 205 -9.63 -6.14 -3.04
C GLY A 205 -9.21 -4.73 -2.66
N ALA A 206 -8.24 -4.60 -1.75
CA ALA A 206 -7.64 -3.31 -1.37
C ALA A 206 -6.20 -3.22 -1.88
N ALA A 207 -5.76 -2.06 -2.36
CA ALA A 207 -4.37 -1.85 -2.78
C ALA A 207 -3.70 -0.77 -1.95
N VAL A 208 -2.46 -1.01 -1.54
CA VAL A 208 -1.54 -0.01 -0.97
C VAL A 208 -0.38 0.11 -1.94
N ILE A 209 -0.20 1.30 -2.48
CA ILE A 209 0.67 1.56 -3.63
C ILE A 209 1.67 2.63 -3.23
N VAL A 210 2.95 2.28 -3.21
CA VAL A 210 4.04 3.27 -3.20
C VAL A 210 4.40 3.53 -4.64
N SER A 211 4.29 4.77 -5.09
CA SER A 211 4.72 5.14 -6.43
C SER A 211 5.13 6.60 -6.53
N HIS A 212 6.14 6.87 -7.35
CA HIS A 212 6.47 8.22 -7.80
C HIS A 212 5.67 8.66 -9.03
N ASP A 213 4.91 7.75 -9.67
CA ASP A 213 4.07 8.06 -10.83
C ASP A 213 2.77 8.74 -10.40
N ARG A 214 2.71 10.05 -10.66
CA ARG A 214 1.58 10.91 -10.29
C ARG A 214 0.34 10.60 -11.11
N TYR A 215 0.49 10.21 -12.38
CA TYR A 215 -0.65 9.91 -13.25
C TYR A 215 -1.30 8.61 -12.82
N PHE A 216 -0.48 7.59 -12.55
CA PHE A 216 -0.95 6.31 -12.03
C PHE A 216 -1.71 6.48 -10.70
N LEU A 217 -1.14 7.24 -9.76
CA LEU A 217 -1.83 7.54 -8.50
C LEU A 217 -3.11 8.34 -8.73
N ASP A 218 -3.14 9.28 -9.67
CA ASP A 218 -4.36 10.05 -9.97
C ASP A 218 -5.52 9.18 -10.51
N LYS A 219 -5.18 8.11 -11.24
CA LYS A 219 -6.14 7.19 -11.85
C LYS A 219 -6.63 6.08 -10.92
N VAL A 220 -5.79 5.65 -9.99
CA VAL A 220 -6.06 4.47 -9.15
C VAL A 220 -6.39 4.84 -7.71
N SER A 221 -5.74 5.84 -7.13
CA SER A 221 -5.87 6.10 -5.69
C SER A 221 -7.21 6.74 -5.31
N THR A 222 -7.76 6.27 -4.19
CA THR A 222 -8.95 6.84 -3.53
C THR A 222 -8.60 7.60 -2.27
N VAL A 223 -7.40 7.33 -1.72
CA VAL A 223 -6.84 7.96 -0.53
C VAL A 223 -5.34 8.14 -0.76
N ILE A 224 -4.79 9.30 -0.41
CA ILE A 224 -3.35 9.54 -0.41
C ILE A 224 -2.85 9.66 1.03
N VAL A 225 -1.80 8.91 1.36
CA VAL A 225 -1.06 9.00 2.60
C VAL A 225 0.28 9.68 2.31
N GLU A 226 0.42 10.93 2.75
CA GLU A 226 1.68 11.67 2.68
C GLU A 226 2.51 11.34 3.93
N MET A 227 3.61 10.62 3.76
CA MET A 227 4.61 10.40 4.81
C MET A 227 5.62 11.55 4.82
N LEU A 228 5.87 12.08 6.00
CA LEU A 228 6.82 13.15 6.29
C LEU A 228 7.79 12.67 7.38
N PRO A 229 8.97 13.29 7.55
CA PRO A 229 9.84 12.99 8.68
C PRO A 229 9.08 13.19 10.00
N GLY A 230 8.93 12.11 10.78
CA GLY A 230 8.24 12.12 12.08
C GLY A 230 6.73 12.35 12.05
N ALA A 231 6.08 12.38 10.87
CA ALA A 231 4.65 12.61 10.76
C ALA A 231 4.04 11.96 9.52
N TYR A 232 2.73 11.80 9.50
CA TYR A 232 1.99 11.36 8.32
C TYR A 232 0.65 12.06 8.26
N GLU A 233 0.13 12.22 7.05
CA GLU A 233 -1.06 12.99 6.78
C GLU A 233 -1.89 12.24 5.73
N THR A 234 -3.20 12.18 5.91
CA THR A 234 -4.10 11.41 5.05
C THR A 234 -5.07 12.35 4.35
N TYR A 235 -5.27 12.12 3.05
CA TYR A 235 -6.13 12.92 2.18
C TYR A 235 -7.09 12.01 1.45
N THR A 236 -8.34 12.46 1.33
CA THR A 236 -9.37 11.71 0.61
C THR A 236 -9.37 12.14 -0.86
N GLY A 237 -9.54 11.18 -1.77
CA GLY A 237 -9.53 11.39 -3.20
C GLY A 237 -8.22 10.99 -3.86
N ASN A 238 -8.12 11.31 -5.15
CA ASN A 238 -6.98 11.00 -5.98
C ASN A 238 -5.80 11.97 -5.77
N TYR A 239 -4.73 11.79 -6.55
CA TYR A 239 -3.52 12.60 -6.45
C TYR A 239 -3.78 14.10 -6.67
N THR A 240 -4.63 14.47 -7.62
CA THR A 240 -5.02 15.86 -7.88
C THR A 240 -5.76 16.48 -6.69
N ALA A 241 -6.71 15.75 -6.11
CA ALA A 241 -7.44 16.19 -4.91
C ALA A 241 -6.50 16.34 -3.71
N TYR A 242 -5.51 15.46 -3.57
CA TYR A 242 -4.45 15.54 -2.58
C TYR A 242 -3.64 16.84 -2.71
N LEU A 243 -3.18 17.19 -3.93
CA LEU A 243 -2.38 18.40 -4.13
C LEU A 243 -3.11 19.66 -3.66
N LYS A 244 -4.40 19.77 -3.99
CA LYS A 244 -5.25 20.88 -3.56
C LYS A 244 -5.40 20.94 -2.04
N GLN A 245 -5.76 19.82 -1.40
CA GLN A 245 -5.89 19.76 0.06
C GLN A 245 -4.57 20.07 0.77
N ARG A 246 -3.44 19.62 0.21
CA ARG A 246 -2.10 19.88 0.73
C ARG A 246 -1.75 21.36 0.67
N GLU A 247 -2.05 22.02 -0.45
CA GLU A 247 -1.83 23.46 -0.62
C GLU A 247 -2.67 24.26 0.38
N GLU A 248 -3.98 23.99 0.47
CA GLU A 248 -4.88 24.62 1.44
C GLU A 248 -4.38 24.47 2.89
N ARG A 249 -3.90 23.27 3.23
CA ARG A 249 -3.31 22.99 4.55
C ARG A 249 -2.04 23.80 4.80
N ILE A 250 -1.12 23.85 3.83
CA ILE A 250 0.15 24.58 3.96
C ILE A 250 -0.13 26.07 4.15
N THR A 251 -1.00 26.66 3.32
CA THR A 251 -1.40 28.07 3.41
C THR A 251 -2.00 28.38 4.78
N ARG A 252 -2.95 27.55 5.23
CA ARG A 252 -3.58 27.71 6.56
C ARG A 252 -2.56 27.61 7.70
N ARG A 253 -1.59 26.70 7.62
CA ARG A 253 -0.51 26.57 8.61
C ARG A 253 0.39 27.81 8.63
N GLN A 254 0.70 28.38 7.45
CA GLN A 254 1.51 29.59 7.34
C GLN A 254 0.80 30.81 7.92
N GLU A 255 -0.49 30.99 7.64
CA GLU A 255 -1.31 32.08 8.20
C GLU A 255 -1.38 32.01 9.73
N VAL A 256 -1.63 30.81 10.28
CA VAL A 256 -1.61 30.59 11.72
C VAL A 256 -0.24 30.93 12.30
N PHE A 257 0.83 30.44 11.70
CA PHE A 257 2.20 30.68 12.15
C PHE A 257 2.57 32.17 12.15
N GLU A 258 2.28 32.91 11.08
CA GLU A 258 2.55 34.35 11.02
C GLU A 258 1.70 35.13 12.04
N SER A 259 0.43 34.74 12.24
CA SER A 259 -0.41 35.36 13.28
C SER A 259 0.12 35.12 14.70
N GLU A 260 0.66 33.93 14.97
CA GLU A 260 1.29 33.58 16.25
C GLU A 260 2.60 34.34 16.45
N LYS A 261 3.42 34.42 15.41
CA LYS A 261 4.68 35.17 15.41
C LYS A 261 4.46 36.66 15.65
N GLU A 262 3.45 37.27 15.01
CA GLU A 262 3.12 38.68 15.22
C GLU A 262 2.66 38.94 16.66
N LYS A 263 1.79 38.06 17.21
CA LYS A 263 1.40 38.13 18.63
C LYS A 263 2.60 38.04 19.56
N LEU A 264 3.54 37.13 19.26
CA LEU A 264 4.73 36.90 20.06
C LEU A 264 5.70 38.10 20.00
N LEU A 265 5.87 38.71 18.82
CA LEU A 265 6.66 39.93 18.65
C LEU A 265 6.07 41.09 19.46
N LYS A 266 4.75 41.32 19.37
CA LYS A 266 4.06 42.35 20.17
C LYS A 266 4.20 42.10 21.67
N GLU A 267 4.14 40.84 22.12
CA GLU A 267 4.33 40.49 23.52
C GLU A 267 5.77 40.75 23.99
N VAL A 268 6.77 40.39 23.18
CA VAL A 268 8.19 40.66 23.48
C VAL A 268 8.49 42.15 23.52
N GLU A 269 7.96 42.94 22.58
CA GLU A 269 8.09 44.41 22.60
C GLU A 269 7.45 45.02 23.84
N TYR A 270 6.24 44.58 24.20
CA TYR A 270 5.58 45.01 25.43
C TYR A 270 6.42 44.70 26.67
N ILE A 271 7.02 43.51 26.74
CA ILE A 271 7.91 43.13 27.84
C ILE A 271 9.15 44.04 27.85
N LYS A 272 9.86 44.19 26.72
CA LYS A 272 11.06 45.03 26.61
C LYS A 272 10.79 46.48 27.04
N LYS A 273 9.66 47.05 26.61
CA LYS A 273 9.29 48.44 26.92
C LYS A 273 8.92 48.66 28.40
N ASN A 274 8.43 47.63 29.09
CA ASN A 274 7.95 47.74 30.47
C ASN A 274 8.89 47.11 31.52
N ILE A 275 10.00 46.48 31.12
CA ILE A 275 10.94 45.82 32.04
C ILE A 275 11.87 46.80 32.78
N SER A 276 11.97 48.04 32.32
CA SER A 276 12.76 49.12 32.93
C SER A 276 11.91 50.28 33.50
N GLY A 277 10.57 50.16 33.46
CA GLY A 277 9.62 51.18 33.92
C GLY A 277 8.75 50.74 35.12
N GLN A 278 7.73 51.53 35.46
CA GLN A 278 6.83 51.32 36.62
C GLN A 278 6.05 49.99 36.62
N ASN A 279 5.88 49.33 35.47
CA ASN A 279 5.09 48.08 35.31
C ASN A 279 5.94 46.80 35.28
N THR A 280 7.06 46.80 36.00
CA THR A 280 8.09 45.75 35.99
C THR A 280 7.58 44.37 36.42
N LEU A 281 6.63 44.32 37.37
CA LEU A 281 6.05 43.08 37.89
C LEU A 281 5.16 42.37 36.85
N GLN A 282 4.35 43.11 36.09
CA GLN A 282 3.53 42.55 35.00
C GLN A 282 4.38 42.05 33.82
N ALA A 283 5.45 42.77 33.47
CA ALA A 283 6.38 42.36 32.43
C ALA A 283 7.13 41.05 32.80
N LYS A 284 7.56 40.91 34.06
CA LYS A 284 8.17 39.66 34.58
C LYS A 284 7.17 38.48 34.60
N GLY A 285 5.90 38.74 34.93
CA GLY A 285 4.83 37.72 34.88
C GLY A 285 4.55 37.18 33.48
N LYS A 286 4.45 38.07 32.48
CA LYS A 286 4.29 37.66 31.07
C LYS A 286 5.53 36.93 30.57
N LEU A 287 6.74 37.43 30.86
CA LEU A 287 7.99 36.76 30.49
C LEU A 287 8.05 35.31 31.00
N LYS A 288 7.68 35.07 32.26
CA LYS A 288 7.63 33.72 32.85
C LYS A 288 6.61 32.82 32.13
N THR A 289 5.48 33.36 31.70
CA THR A 289 4.42 32.64 30.98
C THR A 289 4.83 32.32 29.54
N THR A 290 5.44 33.27 28.82
CA THR A 290 5.95 33.07 27.46
C THR A 290 7.11 32.06 27.44
N LEU A 291 7.99 32.08 28.44
CA LEU A 291 9.05 31.09 28.62
C LEU A 291 8.50 29.69 28.96
N ALA A 292 7.48 29.59 29.80
CA ALA A 292 6.82 28.32 30.12
C ALA A 292 6.10 27.70 28.89
N ARG A 293 5.44 28.52 28.05
CA ARG A 293 4.86 28.06 26.77
C ARG A 293 5.92 27.52 25.80
N ARG A 294 7.10 28.15 25.76
CA ARG A 294 8.25 27.65 24.97
C ARG A 294 8.80 26.33 25.49
N ALA A 295 8.88 26.15 26.82
CA ALA A 295 9.38 24.92 27.42
C ALA A 295 8.41 23.74 27.28
N GLY A 296 7.09 23.98 27.28
CA GLY A 296 6.07 22.95 27.08
C GLY A 296 5.83 22.54 25.62
N GLY A 297 6.05 23.45 24.67
CA GLY A 297 5.86 23.18 23.23
C GLY A 297 7.06 22.54 22.52
N GLY A 298 8.18 22.35 23.21
CA GLY A 298 9.40 21.74 22.66
C GLY A 298 9.47 20.21 22.79
N ALA A 299 8.58 19.59 23.55
CA ALA A 299 8.55 18.13 23.75
C ALA A 299 7.72 17.39 22.68
N ASP A 300 6.87 18.09 21.92
CA ASP A 300 6.00 17.52 20.87
C ASP A 300 6.46 17.87 19.44
N ARG A 301 7.69 18.39 19.28
CA ARG A 301 8.21 18.85 17.97
C ARG A 301 9.66 18.47 17.66
N LEU A 302 10.14 17.34 18.18
CA LEU A 302 11.40 16.74 17.73
C LEU A 302 11.17 15.28 17.38
#